data_AF-A0AB39KL92-F1
#
_entry.id   AF-A0AB39KL92-F1
#
_cell.length_a   1.000
_cell.length_b   1.000
_cell.length_c   1.000
_cell.angle_alpha   90.00
_cell.angle_beta   90.00
_cell.angle_gamma   90.00
#
_symmetry.space_group_name_H-M   'P 1'
#
loop_
_entity.id
_entity.type
_entity.pdbx_description
1 polymer ?
#
loop_
_entity_poly.entity_id
_entity_poly.type
_entity_poly.pdbx_seq_one_letter_code
_entity_poly.pdbx_strand_id
1 'polypeptide(L)' 'MNIKPIKNDVELTNAFIRLESIFQANKGTPKAEEREILVTLIEAYEEEYHPIKVVKSSEILKVK' A
#
# COMPACT_ATOMS: atom_id res chain seq x y z
N MET A 1 19.21 5.04 -4.75
CA MET A 1 17.74 4.98 -4.58
C MET A 1 17.28 6.27 -3.93
N ASN A 2 16.22 6.91 -4.42
CA ASN A 2 15.68 8.15 -3.81
C ASN A 2 14.21 7.92 -3.47
N ILE A 3 13.96 7.10 -2.45
CA ILE A 3 12.62 6.79 -1.97
C ILE A 3 12.18 7.94 -1.05
N LYS A 4 10.93 8.39 -1.21
CA LYS A 4 10.33 9.49 -0.46
C LYS A 4 8.99 9.04 0.13
N PRO A 5 8.51 9.69 1.22
CA PRO A 5 7.16 9.47 1.71
C PRO A 5 6.11 9.74 0.63
N ILE A 6 5.01 8.99 0.64
CA ILE A 6 3.83 9.23 -0.18
C ILE A 6 2.99 10.31 0.50
N LYS A 7 2.63 11.37 -0.23
CA LYS A 7 1.96 12.56 0.33
C LYS A 7 0.59 12.84 -0.26
N ASN A 8 0.22 12.14 -1.33
CA ASN A 8 -1.04 12.32 -2.05
C ASN A 8 -1.35 11.09 -2.91
N ASP A 9 -2.57 11.03 -3.43
CA ASP A 9 -3.08 9.90 -4.21
C ASP A 9 -2.36 9.68 -5.54
N VAL A 10 -1.76 10.73 -6.12
CA VAL A 10 -0.96 10.61 -7.35
C VAL A 10 0.34 9.87 -7.05
N GLU A 11 1.00 10.22 -5.94
CA GLU A 11 2.18 9.52 -5.46
C GLU A 11 1.86 8.08 -5.03
N LEU A 12 0.69 7.86 -4.41
CA LEU A 12 0.20 6.51 -4.07
C LEU A 12 0.02 5.66 -5.33
N THR A 13 -0.63 6.22 -6.36
CA THR A 13 -0.83 5.54 -7.64
C THR A 13 0.51 5.18 -8.30
N ASN A 14 1.47 6.10 -8.29
CA ASN A 14 2.81 5.83 -8.81
C ASN A 14 3.55 4.76 -8.00
N ALA A 15 3.38 4.74 -6.68
CA ALA A 15 3.94 3.71 -5.81
C ALA A 15 3.37 2.33 -6.17
N PHE A 16 2.06 2.22 -6.43
CA PHE A 16 1.44 0.97 -6.89
C PHE A 16 1.96 0.53 -8.27
N ILE A 17 2.03 1.42 -9.25
CA ILE A 17 2.60 1.12 -10.57
C ILE A 17 4.04 0.61 -10.43
N ARG A 18 4.83 1.26 -9.57
CA ARG A 18 6.20 0.83 -9.33
C ARG A 18 6.24 -0.53 -8.66
N LEU A 19 5.43 -0.74 -7.62
CA LEU A 19 5.33 -1.98 -6.87
C LEU A 19 4.99 -3.15 -7.80
N GLU A 20 4.01 -2.99 -8.69
CA GLU A 20 3.61 -3.99 -9.69
C GLU A 20 4.81 -4.42 -10.56
N SER A 21 5.61 -3.45 -11.03
CA SER A 21 6.77 -3.71 -11.88
C SER A 21 7.89 -4.52 -11.21
N ILE A 22 7.93 -4.57 -9.88
CA ILE A 22 8.96 -5.27 -9.09
C ILE A 22 8.38 -6.33 -8.14
N PHE A 23 7.08 -6.61 -8.22
CA PHE A 23 6.41 -7.48 -7.26
C PHE A 23 7.05 -8.87 -7.21
N GLN A 24 7.43 -9.40 -8.37
CA GLN A 24 8.09 -10.70 -8.55
C GLN A 24 9.62 -10.66 -8.40
N ALA A 25 10.20 -9.59 -7.83
CA ALA A 25 11.64 -9.50 -7.61
C ALA A 25 12.14 -10.63 -6.70
N ASN A 26 13.17 -11.33 -7.15
CA ASN A 26 13.82 -12.38 -6.37
C ASN A 26 14.39 -11.83 -5.06
N LYS A 27 14.31 -12.62 -3.99
CA LYS A 27 14.86 -12.27 -2.68
C LYS A 27 16.36 -11.94 -2.77
N GLY A 28 16.80 -11.00 -1.94
CA GLY A 28 18.20 -10.56 -1.88
C GLY A 28 18.62 -9.65 -3.05
N THR A 29 17.69 -9.23 -3.92
CA THR A 29 17.97 -8.24 -4.95
C THR A 29 17.60 -6.82 -4.49
N PRO A 30 18.22 -5.76 -5.04
CA PRO A 30 17.82 -4.38 -4.75
C PRO A 30 16.35 -4.09 -5.07
N LYS A 31 15.77 -4.79 -6.05
CA LYS A 31 14.34 -4.68 -6.38
C LYS A 31 13.43 -5.30 -5.31
N ALA A 32 13.89 -6.36 -4.62
CA ALA A 32 13.14 -6.94 -3.51
C ALA A 32 13.17 -6.02 -2.27
N GLU A 33 14.32 -5.40 -1.99
CA GLU A 33 14.44 -4.36 -0.97
C GLU A 33 13.53 -3.16 -1.29
N GLU A 34 13.50 -2.72 -2.55
CA GLU A 34 12.57 -1.69 -3.02
C GLU A 34 11.11 -2.03 -2.78
N ARG A 35 10.70 -3.26 -3.14
CA ARG A 35 9.34 -3.75 -2.96
C ARG A 35 8.94 -3.68 -1.49
N GLU A 36 9.82 -4.13 -0.58
CA GLU A 36 9.56 -4.11 0.86
C GLU A 36 9.38 -2.68 1.37
N ILE A 37 10.21 -1.73 0.93
CA ILE A 37 10.07 -0.33 1.33
C ILE A 37 8.77 0.29 0.78
N LEU A 38 8.42 0.01 -0.48
CA LEU A 38 7.18 0.53 -1.09
C LEU A 38 5.93 0.01 -0.38
N VAL A 39 5.90 -1.27 0.00
CA VAL A 39 4.77 -1.84 0.77
C VAL A 39 4.59 -1.07 2.07
N THR A 40 5.65 -0.88 2.85
CA THR A 40 5.59 -0.14 4.12
C THR A 40 5.09 1.30 3.94
N LEU A 41 5.51 1.99 2.88
CA LEU A 41 5.10 3.37 2.62
C LEU A 41 3.63 3.47 2.18
N ILE A 42 3.17 2.51 1.38
CA ILE A 42 1.77 2.42 0.96
C ILE A 42 0.89 2.16 2.17
N GLU A 43 1.23 1.19 3.01
CA GLU A 43 0.47 0.87 4.24
C GLU A 43 0.37 2.08 5.16
N ALA A 44 1.48 2.78 5.41
CA ALA A 44 1.49 3.98 6.26
C ALA A 44 0.58 5.09 5.71
N TYR A 45 0.56 5.30 4.40
CA TYR A 45 -0.33 6.30 3.78
C TYR A 45 -1.80 5.85 3.85
N GLU A 46 -2.10 4.59 3.53
CA GLU A 46 -3.47 4.08 3.58
C GLU A 46 -4.04 4.09 5.01
N GLU A 47 -3.23 3.81 6.03
CA GLU A 47 -3.66 3.91 7.43
C GLU A 47 -4.06 5.34 7.82
N GLU A 48 -3.29 6.35 7.37
CA GLU A 48 -3.53 7.76 7.67
C GLU A 48 -4.72 8.33 6.88
N TYR A 49 -4.83 8.02 5.59
CA TYR A 49 -5.77 8.69 4.67
C TYR A 49 -6.96 7.82 4.26
N HIS A 50 -6.85 6.50 4.32
CA HIS A 50 -7.87 5.54 3.92
C HIS A 50 -8.15 4.47 4.99
N PRO A 51 -8.43 4.87 6.25
CA PRO A 51 -8.62 3.91 7.33
C PRO A 51 -9.76 2.94 7.01
N ILE A 52 -9.46 1.63 7.07
CA ILE A 52 -10.47 0.60 6.90
C ILE A 52 -11.47 0.74 8.05
N LYS A 53 -12.67 1.24 7.76
CA LYS A 53 -13.79 1.12 8.69
C LYS A 53 -14.13 -0.36 8.80
N VAL A 54 -13.67 -1.00 9.88
CA VAL A 54 -14.14 -2.33 10.27
C VAL A 54 -15.62 -2.20 10.61
N VAL A 55 -16.48 -2.48 9.63
CA VAL A 55 -17.91 -2.63 9.88
C VAL A 55 -18.05 -3.88 10.74
N LYS A 56 -18.33 -3.72 12.04
CA LYS A 56 -18.64 -4.86 12.91
C LYS A 56 -19.78 -5.64 12.26
N SER A 57 -19.55 -6.93 12.05
CA SER A 57 -20.41 -7.90 11.36
C SER A 57 -21.90 -7.84 11.78
N SER A 58 -22.22 -7.29 12.96
CA SER A 58 -23.59 -7.06 13.44
C SER A 58 -24.42 -6.03 12.65
N GLU A 59 -23.79 -5.11 11.92
CA GLU A 59 -24.50 -4.04 11.18
C GLU A 59 -24.92 -4.47 9.76
N ILE A 60 -24.30 -5.51 9.20
CA ILE A 60 -24.52 -5.95 7.81
C ILE A 60 -25.80 -6.81 7.67
N LEU A 61 -26.39 -7.27 8.79
CA LEU A 61 -27.57 -8.14 8.81
C LEU A 61 -28.93 -7.43 8.94
N LYS A 62 -29.03 -6.12 8.71
CA LYS A 62 -30.32 -5.42 8.55
C LYS A 62 -30.71 -5.29 7.08
N VAL A 63 -30.87 -6.43 6.41
CA VAL A 63 -31.71 -6.56 5.21
C VAL A 63 -32.88 -7.44 5.61
N LYS A 64 -33.96 -6.80 6.06
CA LYS A 64 -35.28 -7.41 6.17
C LYS A 64 -36.34 -6.35 5.90
#